data_AF-T0MYX4-F1
#
_entry.id   AF-T0MYX4-F1
#
_cell.length_a   1.000
_cell.length_b   1.000
_cell.length_c   1.000
_cell.angle_alpha   90.00
_cell.angle_beta   90.00
_cell.angle_gamma   90.00
#
_symmetry.space_group_name_H-M   'P 1'
#
loop_
_entity.id
_entity.type
_entity.pdbx_description
1 polymer ?
#
loop_
_entity_poly.entity_id
_entity_poly.type
_entity_poly.pdbx_seq_one_letter_code
_entity_poly.pdbx_strand_id
1 'polypeptide(L)' 'MSGKFTVEQKSQIVIESFTVTNIAELCRRHGVFIAQFYRWKERVLKGGSNAPG' A
#
# COMPACT_ATOMS: atom_id res chain seq x y z
N MET A 1 10.44 -2.46 17.82
CA MET A 1 9.27 -2.01 17.02
C MET A 1 9.60 -2.14 15.54
N SER A 2 9.26 -3.26 14.90
CA SER A 2 9.72 -3.59 13.54
C SER A 2 8.75 -3.10 12.46
N GLY A 3 8.48 -1.79 12.45
CA GLY A 3 7.60 -1.16 11.47
C GLY A 3 8.29 0.04 10.81
N LYS A 4 9.08 -0.20 9.77
CA LYS A 4 9.78 0.86 9.02
C LYS A 4 8.83 1.89 8.36
N PHE A 5 7.53 1.59 8.32
CA PHE A 5 6.49 2.46 7.75
C PHE A 5 5.32 2.63 8.73
N THR A 6 4.97 3.88 9.02
CA THR A 6 3.78 4.23 9.81
C THR A 6 2.49 3.95 9.03
N VAL A 7 1.34 3.95 9.71
CA VAL A 7 0.03 3.79 9.03
C VAL A 7 -0.19 4.90 7.99
N GLU A 8 0.16 6.13 8.34
CA GLU A 8 0.01 7.29 7.47
C GLU A 8 0.88 7.20 6.21
N GLN A 9 2.14 6.78 6.36
CA GLN A 9 3.03 6.53 5.22
C GLN A 9 2.48 5.44 4.29
N LYS A 10 1.95 4.35 4.84
CA LYS A 10 1.34 3.28 4.02
C LYS A 10 0.15 3.81 3.24
N SER A 11 -0.72 4.59 3.87
CA SER A 11 -1.89 5.18 3.23
C SER A 11 -1.50 6.15 2.11
N GLN A 12 -0.51 7.03 2.35
CA GLN A 12 0.02 7.94 1.33
C GLN A 12 0.52 7.18 0.09
N ILE A 13 1.33 6.13 0.29
CA ILE A 13 1.88 5.34 -0.81
C ILE A 13 0.76 4.61 -1.57
N VAL A 14 -0.25 4.09 -0.87
CA VAL A 14 -1.43 3.47 -1.50
C VAL A 14 -2.24 4.50 -2.29
N ILE A 15 -2.44 5.72 -1.79
CA ILE A 15 -3.16 6.79 -2.51
C ILE A 15 -2.39 7.22 -3.77
N GLU A 16 -1.09 7.45 -3.66
CA GLU A 16 -0.21 7.78 -4.80
C GLU A 16 -0.22 6.67 -5.87
N SER A 17 -0.42 5.42 -5.45
CA SER A 17 -0.52 4.30 -6.38
C SER A 17 -1.69 4.35 -7.37
N PHE A 18 -2.72 5.15 -7.07
CA PHE A 18 -3.87 5.34 -7.98
C PHE A 18 -3.58 6.36 -9.09
N THR A 19 -2.57 7.21 -8.94
CA THR A 19 -2.22 8.25 -9.91
C THR A 19 -1.05 7.85 -10.82
N VAL A 20 -0.27 6.84 -10.42
CA VAL A 20 0.90 6.38 -11.18
C VAL A 20 0.58 5.12 -11.99
N THR A 21 1.18 5.01 -13.18
CA THR A 21 1.02 3.85 -14.06
C THR A 21 1.97 2.70 -13.71
N ASN A 22 3.06 2.99 -12.99
CA ASN A 22 4.11 2.01 -12.66
C ASN A 22 4.33 1.88 -11.16
N ILE A 23 3.77 0.81 -10.58
CA ILE A 23 3.87 0.48 -9.15
C ILE A 23 5.30 0.09 -8.74
N ALA A 24 6.07 -0.54 -9.62
CA ALA A 24 7.44 -0.94 -9.31
C ALA A 24 8.35 0.27 -9.13
N GLU A 25 8.17 1.31 -9.95
CA GLU A 25 8.87 2.58 -9.78
C GLU A 25 8.46 3.30 -8.49
N LEU A 26 7.17 3.37 -8.19
CA LEU A 26 6.66 3.91 -6.93
C LEU A 26 7.31 3.22 -5.72
N CYS A 27 7.30 1.88 -5.71
CA CYS A 27 7.88 1.07 -4.65
C CYS A 27 9.38 1.35 -4.49
N ARG A 28 10.13 1.47 -5.60
CA ARG A 28 11.55 1.84 -5.58
C ARG A 28 11.80 3.23 -4.98
N ARG A 29 10.99 4.24 -5.35
CA ARG A 29 11.10 5.61 -4.81
C ARG A 29 10.90 5.66 -3.30
N HIS A 30 9.91 4.92 -2.80
CA HIS A 30 9.57 4.89 -1.38
C HIS A 30 10.35 3.84 -0.57
N GLY A 31 11.23 3.06 -1.21
CA GLY A 31 11.98 1.98 -0.56
C GLY A 31 11.09 0.85 -0.01
N VAL A 32 9.93 0.64 -0.64
CA VAL A 32 8.95 -0.38 -0.29
C VAL A 32 9.12 -1.59 -1.18
N PHE A 33 8.98 -2.79 -0.61
CA PHE A 33 8.89 -4.00 -1.41
C PHE A 33 7.52 -4.10 -2.07
N ILE A 34 7.48 -4.43 -3.37
CA ILE A 34 6.25 -4.56 -4.15
C ILE A 34 5.23 -5.49 -3.46
N ALA A 35 5.69 -6.63 -2.93
CA ALA A 35 4.82 -7.56 -2.20
C ALA A 35 4.21 -6.95 -0.92
N GLN A 36 4.94 -6.08 -0.23
CA GLN A 36 4.47 -5.39 0.96
C GLN A 36 3.42 -4.33 0.61
N PHE A 37 3.65 -3.59 -0.48
CA PHE A 37 2.70 -2.63 -1.03
C PHE A 37 1.36 -3.29 -1.39
N TYR A 38 1.37 -4.41 -2.13
CA TYR A 38 0.12 -5.09 -2.50
C TYR A 38 -0.65 -5.59 -1.28
N ARG A 39 0.02 -6.05 -0.22
CA ARG A 39 -0.63 -6.40 1.05
C ARG A 39 -1.30 -5.20 1.72
N TRP A 40 -0.71 -4.01 1.64
CA TRP A 40 -1.34 -2.79 2.16
C TRP A 40 -2.52 -2.37 1.31
N LYS A 41 -2.36 -2.37 -0.02
CA LYS A 41 -3.44 -2.06 -0.96
C LYS A 41 -4.62 -3.01 -0.79
N GLU A 42 -4.37 -4.32 -0.70
CA GLU A 42 -5.43 -5.30 -0.43
C GLU A 42 -6.12 -5.00 0.90
N ARG A 43 -5.39 -4.73 1.99
CA ARG A 43 -6.03 -4.38 3.27
C ARG A 43 -6.87 -3.11 3.21
N VAL A 44 -6.44 -2.09 2.47
CA VAL A 44 -7.22 -0.86 2.28
C VAL A 44 -8.49 -1.13 1.48
N LEU A 45 -8.41 -1.92 0.40
CA LEU A 45 -9.56 -2.27 -0.44
C LEU A 45 -10.53 -3.23 0.27
N LYS A 46 -9.98 -4.24 0.95
CA LYS A 46 -10.73 -5.28 1.67
C LYS A 46 -11.32 -4.75 2.98
N GLY A 47 -10.71 -3.73 3.58
CA GLY A 47 -11.31 -2.96 4.68
C GLY A 47 -12.61 -2.23 4.29
N GLY A 48 -12.82 -1.98 2.99
CA GLY A 48 -14.10 -1.52 2.44
C GLY A 48 -15.11 -2.64 2.14
N SER A 49 -14.67 -3.91 2.14
CA SER A 49 -15.52 -5.10 1.94
C SER A 49 -15.56 -5.94 3.20
N ASN A 50 -16.19 -5.41 4.25
CA ASN A 50 -16.84 -6.28 5.24
C ASN A 50 -18.13 -6.81 4.62
N ALA A 51 -18.00 -7.75 3.67
CA ALA A 51 -19.08 -8.66 3.33
C ALA A 51 -18.76 -9.98 4.02
N PRO A 52 -19.31 -10.25 5.22
CA PRO A 52 -19.31 -11.62 5.74
C PRO A 52 -20.15 -12.48 4.81
N GLY A 53 -19.54 -13.54 4.28
CA GLY A 53 -20.28 -14.68 3.72
C GLY A 53 -20.93 -15.49 4.81
#